data_AF-A0A1I0S4K4-F1
#
_entry.id   AF-A0A1I0S4K4-F1
#
_cell.length_a   1.000
_cell.length_b   1.000
_cell.length_c   1.000
_cell.angle_alpha   90.00
_cell.angle_beta   90.00
_cell.angle_gamma   90.00
#
_symmetry.space_group_name_H-M   'P 1'
#
loop_
_entity.id
_entity.type
_entity.pdbx_description
1 polymer ?
#
loop_
_entity_poly.entity_id
_entity_poly.type
_entity_poly.pdbx_seq_one_letter_code
_entity_poly.pdbx_strand_id
1 'polypeptide(L)'
;MTSDSSIFDEAFGQPAPVRRRAILPLVLKIYIWFFMVGGVFALLGSFFSIGEFRQQMNTTADPLMVILPIIFIVIYCVCIFLMGWLLWRGVKWALRFNLVIGIFGLIFIGLLLLNFPSGGALSLILPLLLFFTPYFLMLISIRKKWNALNDY
;
A
#
# COMPACT_ATOMS: atom_id res chain seq x y z
N MET A 1 22.83 -29.00 -46.70
CA MET A 1 23.30 -27.92 -45.81
C MET A 1 22.15 -27.61 -44.88
N THR A 2 22.15 -28.22 -43.69
CA THR A 2 21.17 -27.95 -42.63
C THR A 2 21.65 -26.70 -41.90
N SER A 3 20.90 -25.60 -42.02
CA SER A 3 21.13 -24.39 -41.25
C SER A 3 20.78 -24.70 -39.79
N ASP A 4 21.80 -24.91 -38.97
CA ASP A 4 21.65 -24.97 -37.51
C ASP A 4 21.07 -23.63 -37.05
N SER A 5 19.79 -23.64 -36.68
CA SER A 5 19.11 -22.53 -36.03
C SER A 5 19.85 -22.25 -34.73
N SER A 6 20.63 -21.18 -34.72
CA SER A 6 21.44 -20.78 -33.59
C SER A 6 20.53 -20.46 -32.41
N ILE A 7 20.86 -20.96 -31.21
CA ILE A 7 20.17 -20.63 -29.94
C ILE A 7 20.07 -19.10 -29.75
N PHE A 8 20.98 -18.34 -30.36
CA PHE A 8 20.95 -16.89 -30.38
C PHE A 8 19.80 -16.33 -31.22
N ASP A 9 19.46 -16.92 -32.37
CA ASP A 9 18.34 -16.46 -33.21
C ASP A 9 16.99 -16.64 -32.50
N GLU A 10 16.84 -17.72 -31.72
CA GLU A 10 15.66 -17.94 -30.87
C GLU A 10 15.60 -17.00 -29.66
N ALA A 11 16.76 -16.66 -29.06
CA ALA A 11 16.84 -15.76 -27.91
C ALA A 11 16.62 -14.28 -28.28
N PHE A 12 17.03 -13.86 -29.48
CA PHE A 12 16.86 -12.49 -29.97
C PHE A 12 15.49 -12.24 -30.63
N GLY A 13 14.80 -13.29 -31.06
CA GLY A 13 13.45 -13.20 -31.64
C GLY A 13 12.31 -13.03 -30.62
N GLN A 14 12.57 -13.24 -29.32
CA GLN A 14 11.54 -13.08 -28.29
C GLN A 14 11.45 -11.61 -27.84
N PRO A 15 10.24 -11.02 -27.80
CA PRO A 15 10.06 -9.66 -27.30
C PRO A 15 10.54 -9.59 -25.85
N ALA A 16 11.32 -8.56 -25.54
CA ALA A 16 11.92 -8.39 -24.21
C ALA A 16 10.85 -8.49 -23.11
N PRO A 17 11.14 -9.21 -22.00
CA PRO A 17 10.17 -9.43 -20.93
C PRO A 17 9.73 -8.09 -20.33
N VAL A 18 8.44 -7.76 -20.50
CA VAL A 18 7.87 -6.50 -20.03
C VAL A 18 7.77 -6.53 -18.51
N ARG A 19 8.54 -5.66 -17.84
CA ARG A 19 8.47 -5.53 -16.37
C ARG A 19 7.09 -5.01 -15.94
N ARG A 20 6.52 -5.60 -14.89
CA ARG A 20 5.20 -5.18 -14.31
C ARG A 20 5.12 -3.69 -13.93
N ARG A 21 6.24 -3.06 -13.57
CA ARG A 21 6.30 -1.62 -13.32
C ARG A 21 6.00 -0.77 -14.57
N ALA A 22 6.29 -1.28 -15.77
CA ALA A 22 6.09 -0.56 -17.03
C ALA A 22 4.61 -0.36 -17.37
N ILE A 23 3.73 -1.28 -16.96
CA ILE A 23 2.29 -1.20 -17.21
C ILE A 23 1.55 -0.25 -16.25
N LEU A 24 2.23 0.29 -15.23
CA LEU A 24 1.64 1.23 -14.29
C LEU A 24 1.44 2.60 -14.96
N PRO A 25 0.21 3.17 -14.98
CA PRO A 25 -0.02 4.52 -15.49
C PRO A 25 0.69 5.55 -14.61
N LEU A 26 1.00 6.72 -15.19
CA LEU A 26 1.72 7.79 -14.49
C LEU A 26 1.04 8.20 -13.17
N VAL A 27 -0.29 8.33 -13.18
CA VAL A 27 -1.07 8.67 -12.00
C VAL A 27 -0.85 7.64 -10.88
N LEU A 28 -0.83 6.35 -11.18
CA LEU A 28 -0.59 5.31 -10.18
C LEU A 28 0.85 5.34 -9.64
N LYS A 29 1.82 5.73 -10.46
CA LYS A 29 3.20 5.96 -9.99
C LYS A 29 3.27 7.12 -8.99
N ILE A 30 2.46 8.16 -9.18
CA ILE A 30 2.36 9.27 -8.22
C ILE A 30 1.80 8.76 -6.88
N TYR A 31 0.71 7.99 -6.89
CA TYR A 31 0.16 7.36 -5.66
C TYR A 31 1.20 6.47 -4.95
N ILE A 32 1.94 5.66 -5.70
CA ILE A 32 3.00 4.80 -5.16
C ILE A 32 4.04 5.62 -4.39
N TRP A 33 4.47 6.76 -4.93
CA TRP A 33 5.38 7.66 -4.24
C TRP A 33 4.75 8.28 -2.99
N PHE A 34 3.48 8.70 -3.06
CA PHE A 34 2.77 9.19 -1.87
C PHE A 34 2.72 8.14 -0.75
N PHE A 35 2.50 6.86 -1.06
CA PHE A 35 2.50 5.81 -0.05
C PHE A 35 3.88 5.52 0.52
N MET A 36 4.92 5.50 -0.33
CA MET A 36 6.28 5.28 0.17
C MET A 36 6.76 6.46 1.03
N VAL A 37 6.62 7.70 0.52
CA VAL A 37 7.06 8.90 1.23
C VAL A 37 6.19 9.15 2.46
N GLY A 38 4.86 9.10 2.29
CA GLY A 38 3.90 9.27 3.38
C GLY A 38 4.05 8.20 4.45
N GLY A 39 4.31 6.94 4.08
CA GLY A 39 4.58 5.86 5.02
C GLY A 39 5.83 6.12 5.86
N VAL A 40 6.92 6.61 5.24
CA VAL A 40 8.14 7.00 5.97
C VAL A 40 7.86 8.17 6.93
N PHE A 41 7.19 9.22 6.46
CA PHE A 41 6.84 10.35 7.34
C PHE A 41 5.90 9.95 8.48
N ALA A 42 4.94 9.05 8.22
CA ALA A 42 4.05 8.54 9.26
C ALA A 42 4.82 7.74 10.33
N LEU A 43 5.76 6.89 9.90
CA LEU A 43 6.64 6.16 10.82
C LEU A 43 7.49 7.11 11.66
N LEU A 44 8.12 8.10 11.03
CA LEU A 44 8.90 9.13 11.74
C LEU A 44 8.02 9.90 12.73
N GLY A 45 6.80 10.26 12.35
CA GLY A 45 5.81 10.87 13.23
C GLY A 45 5.52 10.01 14.46
N SER A 46 5.33 8.70 14.27
CA SER A 46 5.15 7.76 15.39
C SER A 46 6.34 7.73 16.35
N PHE A 47 7.58 7.89 15.84
CA PHE A 47 8.77 8.01 16.70
C PHE A 47 8.79 9.31 17.51
N PHE A 48 8.38 10.43 16.92
CA PHE A 48 8.30 11.70 17.65
C PHE A 48 7.22 11.70 18.74
N SER A 49 6.14 10.94 18.55
CA SER A 49 5.06 10.79 19.55
C SER A 49 5.41 9.87 20.74
N ILE A 50 6.62 9.28 20.80
CA ILE A 50 7.03 8.40 21.91
C ILE A 50 6.89 9.08 23.28
N GLY A 51 7.16 10.38 23.37
CA GLY A 51 7.02 11.14 24.63
C GLY A 51 5.57 11.14 25.16
N GLU A 52 4.61 11.39 24.26
CA GLU A 52 3.18 11.38 24.59
C GLU A 52 2.71 9.98 24.97
N PHE A 53 3.16 8.95 24.26
CA PHE A 53 2.85 7.55 24.59
C PHE A 53 3.40 7.15 25.97
N ARG A 54 4.61 7.59 26.33
CA ARG A 54 5.17 7.36 27.67
C ARG A 54 4.33 8.03 28.75
N GLN A 55 3.88 9.25 28.51
CA GLN A 55 2.99 9.95 29.45
C GLN A 55 1.67 9.18 29.63
N GLN A 56 1.05 8.74 28.53
CA GLN A 56 -0.20 7.95 28.57
C GLN A 56 -0.03 6.61 29.28
N MET A 57 1.11 5.90 29.08
CA MET A 57 1.40 4.66 29.79
C MET A 57 1.49 4.86 31.30
N ASN A 58 2.03 6.00 31.76
CA ASN A 58 2.13 6.30 33.19
C ASN A 58 0.79 6.70 33.83
N THR A 59 -0.17 7.18 33.04
CA THR A 59 -1.49 7.63 33.52
C THR A 59 -2.60 6.60 33.36
N THR A 60 -2.38 5.55 32.56
CA THR A 60 -3.41 4.54 32.26
C THR A 60 -3.29 3.35 33.21
N ALA A 61 -4.43 2.90 33.75
CA ALA A 61 -4.47 1.78 34.70
C ALA A 61 -4.05 0.44 34.05
N ASP A 62 -4.34 0.25 32.77
CA ASP A 62 -3.91 -0.91 31.98
C ASP A 62 -2.98 -0.47 30.83
N PRO A 63 -1.67 -0.79 30.91
CA PRO A 63 -0.71 -0.47 29.85
C PRO A 63 -1.07 -1.08 28.49
N LEU A 64 -1.81 -2.20 28.44
CA LEU A 64 -2.19 -2.84 27.18
C LEU A 64 -3.14 -1.96 26.34
N MET A 65 -3.95 -1.13 27.00
CA MET A 65 -4.81 -0.16 26.31
C MET A 65 -4.03 0.92 25.55
N VAL A 66 -2.75 1.13 25.89
CA VAL A 66 -1.86 2.07 25.20
C VAL A 66 -0.96 1.33 24.20
N ILE A 67 -0.41 0.18 24.58
CA ILE A 67 0.55 -0.57 23.76
C ILE A 67 -0.09 -1.13 22.49
N LEU A 68 -1.28 -1.74 22.58
CA LEU A 68 -1.92 -2.40 21.44
C LEU A 68 -2.27 -1.42 20.30
N PRO A 69 -2.88 -0.25 20.56
CA PRO A 69 -3.11 0.76 19.51
C PRO A 69 -1.82 1.26 18.86
N ILE A 70 -0.73 1.43 19.63
CA ILE A 70 0.56 1.87 19.08
C ILE A 70 1.11 0.81 18.12
N ILE A 71 1.14 -0.46 18.54
CA ILE A 71 1.57 -1.56 17.67
C ILE A 71 0.73 -1.58 16.39
N PHE A 72 -0.59 -1.42 16.52
CA PHE A 72 -1.49 -1.40 15.37
C PHE A 72 -1.18 -0.24 14.41
N ILE A 73 -0.97 0.98 14.93
CA ILE A 73 -0.60 2.16 14.14
C ILE A 73 0.73 1.93 13.41
N VAL A 74 1.75 1.44 14.11
CA VAL A 74 3.07 1.18 13.51
C VAL A 74 2.96 0.13 12.40
N ILE A 75 2.27 -0.99 12.65
CA ILE A 75 2.03 -2.02 11.63
C ILE A 75 1.29 -1.42 10.44
N TYR A 76 0.26 -0.60 10.68
CA TYR A 76 -0.50 0.03 9.61
C TYR A 76 0.36 1.00 8.77
N CYS A 77 1.21 1.81 9.41
CA CYS A 77 2.17 2.69 8.71
C CYS A 77 3.16 1.89 7.85
N VAL A 78 3.68 0.77 8.37
CA VAL A 78 4.51 -0.15 7.58
C VAL A 78 3.73 -0.73 6.40
N CYS A 79 2.48 -1.13 6.60
CA CYS A 79 1.63 -1.62 5.51
C CYS A 79 1.41 -0.57 4.42
N ILE A 80 1.19 0.71 4.77
CA ILE A 80 1.08 1.81 3.79
C ILE A 80 2.38 1.93 2.98
N PHE A 81 3.54 1.91 3.63
CA PHE A 81 4.81 1.94 2.90
C PHE A 81 4.93 0.74 1.93
N LEU A 82 4.61 -0.47 2.42
CA LEU A 82 4.66 -1.71 1.64
C LEU A 82 3.70 -1.71 0.45
N MET A 83 2.53 -1.05 0.57
CA MET A 83 1.57 -0.92 -0.53
C MET A 83 2.22 -0.30 -1.77
N GLY A 84 2.94 0.80 -1.58
CA GLY A 84 3.69 1.47 -2.65
C GLY A 84 4.92 0.68 -3.08
N TRP A 85 5.72 0.22 -2.11
CA TRP A 85 6.99 -0.48 -2.39
C TRP A 85 6.78 -1.77 -3.19
N LEU A 86 5.80 -2.60 -2.84
CA LEU A 86 5.54 -3.86 -3.54
C LEU A 86 5.06 -3.63 -4.98
N LEU A 87 4.24 -2.60 -5.21
CA LEU A 87 3.84 -2.19 -6.56
C LEU A 87 5.01 -1.67 -7.36
N TRP A 88 5.87 -0.86 -6.75
CA TRP A 88 7.09 -0.34 -7.39
C TRP A 88 8.04 -1.47 -7.81
N ARG A 89 8.20 -2.48 -6.95
CA ARG A 89 9.02 -3.68 -7.22
C ARG A 89 8.40 -4.63 -8.25
N GLY A 90 7.14 -4.43 -8.64
CA GLY A 90 6.49 -5.31 -9.60
C GLY A 90 6.14 -6.68 -9.01
N VAL A 91 5.89 -6.77 -7.71
CA VAL A 91 5.62 -8.05 -7.04
C VAL A 91 4.25 -8.59 -7.45
N LYS A 92 4.16 -9.87 -7.86
CA LYS A 92 2.92 -10.48 -8.36
C LYS A 92 1.72 -10.31 -7.43
N TRP A 93 1.93 -10.52 -6.12
CA TRP A 93 0.88 -10.43 -5.11
C TRP A 93 0.64 -9.00 -4.59
N ALA A 94 1.36 -7.98 -5.10
CA ALA A 94 1.22 -6.59 -4.66
C ALA A 94 -0.23 -6.06 -4.78
N LEU A 95 -0.92 -6.38 -5.89
CA LEU A 95 -2.32 -5.98 -6.07
C LEU A 95 -3.25 -6.58 -5.02
N ARG A 96 -3.05 -7.88 -4.69
CA ARG A 96 -3.86 -8.55 -3.67
C ARG A 96 -3.59 -7.98 -2.29
N PHE A 97 -2.33 -7.74 -1.97
CA PHE A 97 -1.93 -7.07 -0.73
C PHE A 97 -2.61 -5.71 -0.58
N ASN A 98 -2.53 -4.87 -1.62
CA ASN A 98 -3.15 -3.55 -1.61
C ASN A 98 -4.67 -3.60 -1.39
N LEU A 99 -5.37 -4.54 -2.04
CA LEU A 99 -6.80 -4.73 -1.83
C LEU A 99 -7.13 -5.17 -0.40
N VAL A 100 -6.36 -6.09 0.17
CA VAL A 100 -6.55 -6.54 1.56
C VAL A 100 -6.37 -5.38 2.54
N ILE A 101 -5.27 -4.62 2.43
CA ILE A 101 -5.04 -3.44 3.28
C ILE A 101 -6.12 -2.38 3.09
N GLY A 102 -6.62 -2.19 1.86
CA GLY A 102 -7.75 -1.32 1.57
C GLY A 102 -9.03 -1.71 2.30
N ILE A 103 -9.38 -3.01 2.29
CA ILE A 103 -10.55 -3.52 3.02
C ILE A 103 -10.38 -3.33 4.53
N PHE A 104 -9.22 -3.65 5.08
CA PHE A 104 -8.93 -3.40 6.50
C PHE A 104 -9.05 -1.90 6.85
N GLY A 105 -8.55 -1.02 5.98
CA GLY A 105 -8.71 0.43 6.15
C GLY A 105 -10.17 0.88 6.15
N LEU A 106 -11.00 0.34 5.27
CA LEU A 106 -12.44 0.62 5.24
C LEU A 106 -13.16 0.15 6.52
N ILE A 107 -12.85 -1.05 7.00
CA ILE A 107 -13.40 -1.57 8.26
C ILE A 107 -13.00 -0.67 9.42
N PHE A 108 -11.71 -0.29 9.48
CA PHE A 108 -11.20 0.60 10.51
C PHE A 108 -11.90 1.97 10.51
N ILE A 109 -12.06 2.57 9.33
CA ILE A 109 -12.82 3.82 9.15
C ILE A 109 -14.28 3.64 9.62
N GLY A 110 -14.93 2.53 9.26
CA GLY A 110 -16.30 2.23 9.70
C GLY A 110 -16.41 2.15 11.22
N LEU A 111 -15.45 1.49 11.89
CA LEU A 111 -15.39 1.43 13.35
C LEU A 111 -15.17 2.81 13.98
N LEU A 112 -14.32 3.65 13.38
CA LEU A 112 -14.13 5.02 13.85
C LEU A 112 -15.43 5.83 13.76
N LEU A 113 -16.18 5.73 12.67
CA LEU A 113 -17.46 6.43 12.53
C LEU A 113 -18.51 6.00 13.56
N LEU A 114 -18.53 4.71 13.94
CA LEU A 114 -19.45 4.19 14.95
C LEU A 114 -19.09 4.68 16.36
N ASN A 115 -17.80 4.81 16.68
CA ASN A 115 -17.33 5.21 18.01
C ASN A 115 -17.21 6.74 18.17
N PHE A 116 -17.04 7.46 17.06
CA PHE A 116 -16.91 8.92 17.04
C PHE A 116 -17.90 9.53 16.03
N PRO A 117 -19.22 9.49 16.32
CA PRO A 117 -20.25 9.99 15.42
C PRO A 117 -20.26 11.53 15.29
N SER A 118 -19.30 12.24 15.88
CA SER A 118 -19.19 13.68 15.75
C SER A 118 -18.81 14.07 14.32
N GLY A 119 -19.32 15.21 13.84
CA GLY A 119 -19.03 15.72 12.49
C GLY A 119 -17.53 15.90 12.19
N GLY A 120 -16.68 15.97 13.23
CA GLY A 120 -15.23 16.01 13.11
C GLY A 120 -14.64 14.76 12.44
N ALA A 121 -15.13 13.56 12.77
CA ALA A 121 -14.65 12.32 12.14
C ALA A 121 -14.96 12.30 10.63
N LEU A 122 -16.16 12.73 10.25
CA LEU A 122 -16.56 12.82 8.83
C LEU A 122 -15.68 13.79 8.04
N SER A 123 -15.28 14.92 8.64
CA SER A 123 -14.42 15.92 7.99
C SER A 123 -13.03 15.39 7.61
N LEU A 124 -12.50 14.43 8.39
CA LEU A 124 -11.24 13.74 8.10
C LEU A 124 -11.42 12.56 7.14
N ILE A 125 -12.52 11.82 7.27
CA ILE A 125 -12.75 10.56 6.55
C ILE A 125 -13.16 10.78 5.10
N LEU A 126 -14.03 11.76 4.81
CA LEU A 126 -14.53 12.02 3.46
C LEU A 126 -13.39 12.34 2.47
N PRO A 127 -12.45 13.25 2.77
CA PRO A 127 -11.31 13.51 1.89
C PRO A 127 -10.43 12.28 1.67
N LEU A 128 -10.21 11.47 2.70
CA LEU A 128 -9.43 10.23 2.59
C LEU A 128 -10.11 9.25 1.63
N LEU A 129 -11.40 8.97 1.81
CA LEU A 129 -12.15 8.10 0.90
C LEU A 129 -12.10 8.60 -0.54
N LEU A 130 -12.29 9.90 -0.75
CA LEU A 130 -12.22 10.51 -2.07
C LEU A 130 -10.84 10.36 -2.71
N PHE A 131 -9.76 10.47 -1.92
CA PHE A 131 -8.39 10.28 -2.38
C PHE A 131 -8.08 8.80 -2.71
N PHE A 132 -8.53 7.86 -1.89
CA PHE A 132 -8.24 6.43 -2.08
C PHE A 132 -9.11 5.76 -3.17
N THR A 133 -10.32 6.28 -3.43
CA THR A 133 -11.24 5.73 -4.43
C THR A 133 -10.61 5.62 -5.83
N PRO A 134 -10.07 6.70 -6.45
CA PRO A 134 -9.46 6.61 -7.78
C PRO A 134 -8.24 5.68 -7.79
N TYR A 135 -7.50 5.58 -6.68
CA TYR A 135 -6.38 4.65 -6.54
C TYR A 135 -6.82 3.19 -6.71
N PHE A 136 -7.83 2.76 -5.95
CA PHE A 136 -8.32 1.38 -6.02
C PHE A 136 -8.98 1.05 -7.36
N LEU A 137 -9.70 2.00 -7.97
CA LEU A 137 -10.26 1.82 -9.32
C LEU A 137 -9.16 1.57 -10.36
N MET A 138 -8.05 2.32 -10.30
CA MET A 138 -6.91 2.09 -11.18
C MET A 138 -6.21 0.75 -10.92
N LEU A 139 -6.09 0.30 -9.67
CA LEU A 139 -5.53 -1.03 -9.37
C LEU A 139 -6.38 -2.15 -9.96
N ILE A 140 -7.70 -2.03 -9.88
CA ILE A 140 -8.63 -3.03 -10.43
C ILE A 140 -8.52 -3.06 -11.96
N SER A 141 -8.40 -1.89 -12.61
CA SER A 141 -8.32 -1.81 -14.07
C SER A 141 -7.04 -2.45 -14.63
N ILE A 142 -5.90 -2.33 -13.92
CA ILE A 142 -4.63 -2.95 -14.35
C ILE A 142 -4.51 -4.43 -13.96
N ARG A 143 -5.42 -4.97 -13.13
CA ARG A 143 -5.31 -6.32 -12.55
C ARG A 143 -5.15 -7.42 -13.59
N LYS A 144 -5.92 -7.36 -14.69
CA LYS A 144 -5.85 -8.36 -15.77
C LYS A 144 -4.47 -8.34 -16.44
N LYS A 145 -3.97 -7.15 -16.78
CA LYS A 145 -2.65 -6.95 -17.40
C LYS A 145 -1.52 -7.36 -16.47
N TRP A 146 -1.65 -7.08 -15.18
CA TRP A 146 -0.65 -7.42 -14.16
C TRP A 146 -0.46 -8.93 -13.98
N ASN A 147 -1.58 -9.67 -13.95
CA ASN A 147 -1.55 -11.13 -13.77
C ASN A 147 -1.17 -11.88 -15.04
N ALA A 148 -1.37 -11.29 -16.22
CA ALA A 148 -0.98 -11.86 -17.51
C ALA A 148 0.54 -11.83 -17.75
N LEU A 149 1.27 -10.99 -17.02
CA LEU A 149 2.74 -10.97 -17.08
C LEU A 149 3.29 -12.14 -16.24
N ASN A 150 4.09 -13.02 -16.85
CA ASN A 150 4.75 -14.12 -16.18
C ASN A 150 5.87 -13.64 -15.24
N ASP A 151 6.14 -14.43 -14.20
CA ASP A 151 7.26 -14.21 -13.29
C ASP A 151 8.55 -14.56 -14.05
N TYR A 152 9.41 -13.57 -14.28
CA TYR A 152 10.84 -13.79 -14.54
C TYR A 152 11.59 -13.52 -13.24
#